data_AF-A0A523HW55-F1
#
_entry.id   AF-A0A523HW55-F1
#
_cell.length_a   1.000
_cell.length_b   1.000
_cell.length_c   1.000
_cell.angle_alpha   90.00
_cell.angle_beta   90.00
_cell.angle_gamma   90.00
#
_symmetry.space_group_name_H-M   'P 1'
#
loop_
_entity.id
_entity.type
_entity.pdbx_description
1 polymer ?
#
loop_
_entity_poly.entity_id
_entity_poly.type
_entity_poly.pdbx_seq_one_letter_code
_entity_poly.pdbx_strand_id
1 'polypeptide(L)'
;MLVIYFVAARVRKISQYTLTDLLEKRYNRTAKVLGTITIIIAYMVIAGYQFKGGGRFISILTEGAISPETGMLISCIVIVGLTVLAGMVSIVSIDIFNGIVMIIAMCLTLPFAISSHGGWDAVVSTIEAKNPAYLSLFEGHDFLWVVGIILPTFLLLLSESSVYQKFSSAKDAKGAKQAVMGMFAGVVVIEFIMCAIAVVGYAIYSDDPRFFLADGSINRAMAEEVILRVGYEKMPAIVGSLLFAGGVAIIISTGNTFLMVTSTNVARDIFQTFIYKDATSR
;
A
#
# COMPACT_ATOMS: atom_id res chain seq x y z
N MET A 1 -10.77 -4.62 -8.60
CA MET A 1 -11.21 -3.54 -9.52
C MET A 1 -12.27 -3.97 -10.53
N LEU A 2 -12.08 -5.05 -11.31
CA LEU A 2 -13.09 -5.49 -12.30
C LEU A 2 -14.47 -5.76 -11.70
N VAL A 3 -14.52 -6.39 -10.52
CA VAL A 3 -15.79 -6.56 -9.78
C VAL A 3 -16.42 -5.20 -9.46
N ILE A 4 -15.64 -4.21 -9.00
CA ILE A 4 -16.16 -2.87 -8.74
C ILE A 4 -16.65 -2.20 -10.02
N TYR A 5 -16.00 -2.38 -11.18
CA TYR A 5 -16.49 -1.84 -12.45
C TYR A 5 -17.93 -2.27 -12.77
N PHE A 6 -18.28 -3.53 -12.51
CA PHE A 6 -19.62 -4.04 -12.74
C PHE A 6 -20.65 -3.54 -11.71
N VAL A 7 -20.22 -3.29 -10.46
CA VAL A 7 -21.12 -2.84 -9.39
C VAL A 7 -21.14 -1.31 -9.23
N ALA A 8 -20.19 -0.56 -9.82
CA ALA A 8 -19.99 0.87 -9.62
C ALA A 8 -21.26 1.71 -9.86
N ALA A 9 -22.03 1.39 -10.90
CA ALA A 9 -23.29 2.07 -11.20
C ALA A 9 -24.37 1.84 -10.13
N ARG A 10 -24.37 0.67 -9.49
CA ARG A 10 -25.26 0.33 -8.37
C ARG A 10 -24.76 0.91 -7.05
N VAL A 11 -23.43 0.94 -6.83
CA VAL A 11 -22.82 1.55 -5.63
C VAL A 11 -23.00 3.07 -5.61
N ARG A 12 -23.02 3.76 -6.75
CA ARG A 12 -23.32 5.21 -6.79
C ARG A 12 -24.69 5.56 -6.18
N LYS A 13 -25.65 4.64 -6.18
CA LYS A 13 -26.97 4.82 -5.52
C LYS A 13 -26.92 4.61 -4.00
N ILE A 14 -25.81 4.04 -3.51
CA ILE A 14 -25.60 3.58 -2.13
C ILE A 14 -24.50 4.41 -1.45
N SER A 15 -23.83 5.30 -2.17
CA SER A 15 -22.61 6.02 -1.73
C SER A 15 -22.77 6.94 -0.52
N GLN A 16 -23.98 7.14 -0.02
CA GLN A 16 -24.20 7.85 1.25
C GLN A 16 -24.03 6.95 2.48
N TYR A 17 -23.92 5.63 2.28
CA TYR A 17 -23.74 4.66 3.35
C TYR A 17 -22.28 4.19 3.41
N THR A 18 -21.72 4.12 4.60
CA THR A 18 -20.46 3.40 4.82
C THR A 18 -20.68 1.89 4.77
N LEU A 19 -19.59 1.10 4.68
CA LEU A 19 -19.71 -0.35 4.66
C LEU A 19 -20.46 -0.89 5.88
N THR A 20 -20.21 -0.30 7.05
CA THR A 20 -20.83 -0.69 8.32
C THR A 20 -22.32 -0.33 8.35
N ASP A 21 -22.72 0.77 7.70
CA ASP A 21 -24.15 1.12 7.50
C ASP A 21 -24.84 0.13 6.56
N LEU A 22 -24.13 -0.42 5.57
CA LEU A 22 -24.67 -1.46 4.70
C LEU A 22 -24.91 -2.77 5.45
N LEU A 23 -24.02 -3.11 6.38
CA LEU A 23 -24.22 -4.26 7.26
C LEU A 23 -25.43 -4.08 8.17
N GLU A 24 -25.64 -2.86 8.70
CA GLU A 24 -26.83 -2.55 9.51
C GLU A 24 -28.11 -2.72 8.70
N LYS A 25 -28.15 -2.11 7.51
CA LYS A 25 -29.32 -2.13 6.63
C LYS A 25 -29.66 -3.53 6.11
N ARG A 26 -28.64 -4.37 5.88
CA ARG A 26 -28.83 -5.72 5.34
C ARG A 26 -29.16 -6.75 6.42
N TYR A 27 -28.55 -6.61 7.60
CA TYR A 27 -28.63 -7.59 8.68
C TYR A 27 -29.25 -6.97 9.94
N ASN A 28 -28.45 -6.32 10.79
CA ASN A 28 -28.90 -5.65 12.01
C ASN A 28 -27.77 -4.80 12.63
N ARG A 29 -28.09 -4.14 13.75
CA ARG A 29 -27.13 -3.31 14.51
C ARG A 29 -25.93 -4.07 15.06
N THR A 30 -26.09 -5.36 15.42
CA THR A 30 -24.97 -6.20 15.87
C THR A 30 -23.96 -6.42 14.73
N ALA A 31 -24.43 -6.64 13.50
CA ALA A 31 -23.59 -6.78 12.33
C ALA A 31 -22.78 -5.50 12.03
N LYS A 32 -23.38 -4.32 12.26
CA LYS A 32 -22.66 -3.03 12.19
C LYS A 32 -21.48 -2.99 13.15
N VAL A 33 -21.73 -3.28 14.43
CA VAL A 33 -20.68 -3.25 15.47
C VAL A 33 -19.54 -4.22 15.17
N LEU A 34 -19.89 -5.46 14.80
CA LEU A 34 -18.88 -6.46 14.44
C LEU A 34 -18.06 -6.00 13.22
N GLY A 35 -18.72 -5.49 12.18
CA GLY A 35 -18.05 -4.93 11.01
C GLY A 35 -17.14 -3.75 11.36
N THR A 36 -17.59 -2.83 12.22
CA THR A 36 -16.80 -1.70 12.70
C THR A 36 -15.54 -2.18 13.44
N ILE A 37 -15.66 -3.13 14.37
CA ILE A 37 -14.52 -3.68 15.11
C ILE A 37 -13.52 -4.35 14.15
N THR A 38 -14.01 -5.15 13.19
CA THR A 38 -13.16 -5.81 12.20
C THR A 38 -12.39 -4.80 11.35
N ILE A 39 -13.06 -3.74 10.87
CA ILE A 39 -12.41 -2.68 10.07
C ILE A 39 -11.35 -1.94 10.89
N ILE A 40 -11.66 -1.59 12.15
CA ILE A 40 -10.71 -0.93 13.06
C ILE A 40 -9.45 -1.78 13.23
N ILE A 41 -9.61 -3.06 13.52
CA ILE A 41 -8.46 -3.97 13.70
C ILE A 41 -7.64 -4.06 12.41
N ALA A 42 -8.31 -4.29 11.27
CA ALA A 42 -7.62 -4.41 9.98
C ALA A 42 -6.84 -3.13 9.63
N TYR A 43 -7.44 -1.96 9.81
CA TYR A 43 -6.81 -0.69 9.44
C TYR A 43 -5.71 -0.29 10.43
N MET A 44 -5.83 -0.63 11.71
CA MET A 44 -4.75 -0.46 12.69
C MET A 44 -3.53 -1.32 12.36
N VAL A 45 -3.74 -2.57 11.90
CA VAL A 45 -2.64 -3.43 11.43
C VAL A 45 -1.93 -2.80 10.22
N ILE A 46 -2.70 -2.29 9.25
CA ILE A 46 -2.13 -1.64 8.06
C ILE A 46 -1.37 -0.35 8.42
N ALA A 47 -1.90 0.47 9.34
CA ALA A 47 -1.20 1.63 9.86
C ALA A 47 0.12 1.24 10.57
N GLY A 48 0.11 0.14 11.33
CA GLY A 48 1.31 -0.43 11.94
C GLY A 48 2.39 -0.81 10.93
N TYR A 49 2.01 -1.34 9.76
CA TYR A 49 2.96 -1.60 8.67
C TYR A 49 3.61 -0.33 8.15
N GLN A 50 2.89 0.81 8.12
CA GLN A 50 3.48 2.09 7.72
C GLN A 50 4.51 2.57 8.74
N PHE A 51 4.28 2.35 10.04
CA PHE A 51 5.28 2.68 11.07
C PHE A 51 6.54 1.82 10.91
N LYS A 52 6.39 0.51 10.70
CA LYS A 52 7.52 -0.41 10.47
C LYS A 52 8.29 -0.03 9.19
N GLY A 53 7.57 0.24 8.11
CA GLY A 53 8.15 0.68 6.84
C GLY A 53 8.90 2.00 6.96
N GLY A 54 8.30 2.99 7.64
CA GLY A 54 8.94 4.27 7.94
C GLY A 54 10.20 4.12 8.80
N GLY A 55 10.18 3.20 9.77
CA GLY A 55 11.36 2.95 10.60
C GLY A 55 12.54 2.39 9.83
N ARG A 56 12.29 1.44 8.93
CA ARG A 56 13.33 0.92 8.04
C ARG A 56 13.79 1.95 7.03
N PHE A 57 12.87 2.74 6.50
CA PHE A 57 13.20 3.87 5.62
C PHE A 57 14.23 4.81 6.29
N ILE A 58 13.96 5.23 7.53
CA ILE A 58 14.85 6.11 8.30
C ILE A 58 16.18 5.40 8.57
N SER A 59 16.14 4.12 8.92
CA SER A 59 17.36 3.35 9.19
C SER A 59 18.26 3.23 7.96
N ILE A 60 17.69 2.97 6.78
CA ILE A 60 18.44 2.95 5.51
C ILE A 60 19.02 4.32 5.19
N LEU A 61 18.22 5.38 5.32
CA LEU A 61 18.65 6.74 4.98
C LEU A 61 19.73 7.29 5.91
N THR A 62 19.78 6.80 7.15
CA THR A 62 20.79 7.16 8.16
C THR A 62 21.94 6.17 8.24
N GLU A 63 22.03 5.22 7.30
CA GLU A 63 23.07 4.19 7.26
C GLU A 63 23.18 3.39 8.57
N GLY A 64 22.03 3.17 9.24
CA GLY A 64 21.94 2.46 10.51
C GLY A 64 22.23 3.30 11.76
N ALA A 65 22.50 4.61 11.64
CA ALA A 65 22.67 5.49 12.80
C ALA A 65 21.38 5.56 13.65
N ILE A 66 20.21 5.41 13.02
CA ILE A 66 18.94 5.21 13.70
C ILE A 66 18.50 3.76 13.51
N SER A 67 18.22 3.06 14.61
CA SER A 67 17.72 1.68 14.55
C SER A 67 16.30 1.63 13.94
N PRO A 68 15.89 0.53 13.29
CA PRO A 68 14.54 0.40 12.75
C PRO A 68 13.44 0.63 13.80
N GLU A 69 13.67 0.24 15.05
CA GLU A 69 12.73 0.40 16.17
C GLU A 69 12.59 1.88 16.55
N THR A 70 13.70 2.62 16.66
CA THR A 70 13.67 4.06 16.92
C THR A 70 13.05 4.81 15.74
N GLY A 71 13.41 4.43 14.51
CA GLY A 71 12.81 4.99 13.31
C GLY A 71 11.30 4.74 13.25
N MET A 72 10.83 3.58 13.71
CA MET A 72 9.41 3.23 13.76
C MET A 72 8.67 4.15 14.73
N LEU A 73 9.25 4.43 15.91
CA LEU A 73 8.69 5.38 16.87
C LEU A 73 8.62 6.80 16.28
N ILE A 74 9.69 7.26 15.62
CA ILE A 74 9.70 8.55 14.93
C ILE A 74 8.58 8.61 13.88
N SER A 75 8.48 7.57 13.04
CA SER A 75 7.46 7.48 11.99
C SER A 75 6.05 7.47 12.57
N CYS A 76 5.82 6.76 13.68
CA CYS A 76 4.56 6.75 14.41
C CYS A 76 4.18 8.17 14.87
N ILE A 77 5.10 8.87 15.55
CA ILE A 77 4.85 10.23 16.05
C ILE A 77 4.53 11.19 14.90
N VAL A 78 5.30 11.13 13.81
CA VAL A 78 5.11 12.00 12.64
C VAL A 78 3.75 11.73 11.99
N ILE A 79 3.42 10.46 11.71
CA ILE A 79 2.17 10.11 11.02
C ILE A 79 0.96 10.44 11.90
N VAL A 80 0.99 10.09 13.18
CA VAL A 80 -0.11 10.41 14.12
C VAL A 80 -0.27 11.93 14.26
N GLY A 81 0.83 12.66 14.43
CA GLY A 81 0.82 14.12 14.53
C GLY A 81 0.24 14.79 13.27
N LEU A 82 0.67 14.35 12.09
CA LEU A 82 0.12 14.83 10.82
C LEU A 82 -1.36 14.48 10.69
N THR A 83 -1.77 13.29 11.13
CA THR A 83 -3.19 12.87 11.08
C THR A 83 -4.07 13.76 11.94
N VAL A 84 -3.61 14.12 13.15
CA VAL A 84 -4.33 15.03 14.05
C VAL A 84 -4.45 16.44 13.45
N LEU A 85 -3.40 16.92 12.77
CA LEU A 85 -3.35 18.28 12.22
C LEU A 85 -4.05 18.44 10.85
N ALA A 86 -3.99 17.44 9.98
CA ALA A 86 -4.35 17.59 8.57
C ALA A 86 -5.86 17.67 8.29
N GLY A 87 -6.69 16.96 9.07
CA GLY A 87 -8.12 16.82 8.79
C GLY A 87 -8.44 16.20 7.41
N MET A 88 -9.72 15.93 7.11
CA MET A 88 -10.12 15.20 5.88
C MET A 88 -9.85 15.96 4.56
N VAL A 89 -9.72 17.29 4.58
CA VAL A 89 -9.81 18.13 3.35
C VAL A 89 -8.47 18.29 2.62
N SER A 90 -7.33 18.06 3.28
CA SER A 90 -5.99 18.26 2.69
C SER A 90 -5.47 17.06 1.86
N ILE A 91 -6.17 15.92 1.89
CA ILE A 91 -5.60 14.63 1.47
C ILE A 91 -5.60 14.45 -0.06
N VAL A 92 -6.69 14.81 -0.74
CA VAL A 92 -6.88 14.46 -2.16
C VAL A 92 -5.84 15.10 -3.09
N SER A 93 -5.51 16.38 -2.87
CA SER A 93 -4.53 17.09 -3.71
C SER A 93 -3.10 16.59 -3.46
N ILE A 94 -2.78 16.23 -2.22
CA ILE A 94 -1.48 15.66 -1.84
C ILE A 94 -1.31 14.27 -2.46
N ASP A 95 -2.36 13.45 -2.45
CA ASP A 95 -2.33 12.10 -3.02
C ASP A 95 -2.05 12.09 -4.54
N ILE A 96 -2.58 13.07 -5.29
CA ILE A 96 -2.31 13.16 -6.73
C ILE A 96 -0.84 13.47 -6.98
N PHE A 97 -0.30 14.47 -6.28
CA PHE A 97 1.11 14.85 -6.42
C PHE A 97 2.04 13.69 -6.03
N ASN A 98 1.77 13.06 -4.88
CA ASN A 98 2.51 11.90 -4.39
C ASN A 98 2.45 10.75 -5.41
N GLY A 99 1.25 10.45 -5.92
CA GLY A 99 1.05 9.43 -6.94
C GLY A 99 1.89 9.65 -8.19
N ILE A 100 1.94 10.88 -8.71
CA ILE A 100 2.75 11.21 -9.88
C ILE A 100 4.24 11.02 -9.58
N VAL A 101 4.72 11.50 -8.43
CA VAL A 101 6.12 11.36 -8.00
C VAL A 101 6.51 9.88 -7.90
N MET A 102 5.66 9.05 -7.29
CA MET A 102 5.87 7.61 -7.15
C MET A 102 5.92 6.90 -8.50
N ILE A 103 5.00 7.20 -9.41
CA ILE A 103 4.95 6.61 -10.75
C ILE A 103 6.25 6.93 -11.50
N ILE A 104 6.66 8.21 -11.51
CA ILE A 104 7.89 8.62 -12.18
C ILE A 104 9.10 7.94 -11.54
N ALA A 105 9.17 7.91 -10.20
CA ALA A 105 10.25 7.25 -9.49
C ALA A 105 10.40 5.79 -9.91
N MET A 106 9.32 5.01 -9.87
CA MET A 106 9.34 3.59 -10.22
C MET A 106 9.69 3.34 -11.68
N CYS A 107 9.12 4.13 -12.60
CA CYS A 107 9.42 4.05 -14.03
C CYS A 107 10.90 4.34 -14.33
N LEU A 108 11.54 5.22 -13.55
CA LEU A 108 12.97 5.49 -13.66
C LEU A 108 13.80 4.40 -12.97
N THR A 109 13.40 3.94 -11.78
CA THR A 109 14.18 2.96 -11.01
C THR A 109 14.41 1.66 -11.77
N LEU A 110 13.41 1.13 -12.48
CA LEU A 110 13.52 -0.15 -13.18
C LEU A 110 14.66 -0.20 -14.22
N PRO A 111 14.73 0.68 -15.24
CA PRO A 111 15.81 0.66 -16.22
C PRO A 111 17.18 0.90 -15.60
N PHE A 112 17.29 1.80 -14.61
CA PHE A 112 18.55 2.01 -13.91
C PHE A 112 18.97 0.78 -13.10
N ALA A 113 18.04 0.10 -12.42
CA ALA A 113 18.32 -1.13 -11.68
C ALA A 113 18.85 -2.22 -12.61
N ILE A 114 18.19 -2.44 -13.76
CA ILE A 114 18.66 -3.39 -14.78
C ILE A 114 20.07 -3.04 -15.26
N SER A 115 20.32 -1.76 -15.56
CA SER A 115 21.65 -1.32 -16.02
C SER A 115 22.74 -1.48 -14.95
N SER A 116 22.39 -1.32 -13.68
CA SER A 116 23.33 -1.42 -12.55
C SER A 116 23.85 -2.84 -12.32
N HIS A 117 23.12 -3.85 -12.81
CA HIS A 117 23.51 -5.27 -12.76
C HIS A 117 24.14 -5.76 -14.08
N GLY A 118 24.52 -4.87 -14.99
CA GLY A 118 25.12 -5.23 -16.28
C GLY A 118 24.11 -5.47 -17.42
N GLY A 119 22.84 -5.12 -17.23
CA GLY A 119 21.81 -5.20 -18.26
C GLY A 119 20.85 -6.38 -18.10
N TRP A 120 19.91 -6.48 -19.03
CA TRP A 120 18.82 -7.48 -18.96
C TRP A 120 19.35 -8.92 -18.98
N ASP A 121 20.29 -9.23 -19.88
CA ASP A 121 20.83 -10.59 -20.02
C ASP A 121 21.58 -11.04 -18.75
N ALA A 122 22.26 -10.12 -18.07
CA ALA A 122 22.93 -10.39 -16.81
C ALA A 122 21.93 -10.67 -15.68
N VAL A 123 20.82 -9.93 -15.63
CA VAL A 123 19.73 -10.18 -14.66
C VAL A 123 19.13 -11.56 -14.88
N VAL A 124 18.74 -11.88 -16.12
CA VAL A 124 18.10 -13.16 -16.45
C VAL A 124 19.04 -14.33 -16.17
N SER A 125 20.29 -14.28 -16.63
CA SER A 125 21.28 -15.35 -16.39
C SER A 125 21.57 -15.57 -14.90
N THR A 126 21.63 -14.50 -14.10
CA THR A 126 21.78 -14.61 -12.63
C THR A 126 20.60 -15.35 -12.01
N ILE A 127 19.38 -15.01 -12.42
CA ILE A 127 18.17 -15.63 -11.88
C ILE A 127 18.07 -17.08 -12.33
N GLU A 128 18.34 -17.39 -13.59
CA GLU A 128 18.34 -18.77 -14.11
C GLU A 128 19.33 -19.66 -13.37
N ALA A 129 20.51 -19.12 -13.04
CA ALA A 129 21.55 -19.86 -12.32
C ALA A 129 21.20 -20.12 -10.84
N LYS A 130 20.52 -19.18 -10.18
CA LYS A 130 20.27 -19.24 -8.73
C LYS A 130 18.88 -19.73 -8.36
N ASN A 131 17.85 -19.19 -8.99
CA ASN A 131 16.47 -19.60 -8.79
C ASN A 131 15.60 -19.30 -10.02
N PRO A 132 15.51 -20.23 -10.99
CA PRO A 132 14.75 -20.01 -12.22
C PRO A 132 13.24 -19.84 -11.98
N ALA A 133 12.73 -20.23 -10.80
CA ALA A 133 11.31 -20.09 -10.48
C ALA A 133 10.86 -18.61 -10.45
N TYR A 134 11.76 -17.66 -10.14
CA TYR A 134 11.46 -16.22 -10.11
C TYR A 134 11.24 -15.59 -11.48
N LEU A 135 11.52 -16.32 -12.58
CA LEU A 135 11.12 -15.92 -13.93
C LEU A 135 9.72 -16.42 -14.30
N SER A 136 9.12 -17.28 -13.48
CA SER A 136 7.78 -17.82 -13.69
C SER A 136 6.76 -17.03 -12.88
N LEU A 137 5.57 -16.82 -13.45
CA LEU A 137 4.51 -16.01 -12.81
C LEU A 137 4.00 -16.60 -11.48
N PHE A 138 4.06 -17.92 -11.33
CA PHE A 138 3.52 -18.62 -10.17
C PHE A 138 4.60 -19.18 -9.24
N GLU A 139 5.88 -19.05 -9.59
CA GLU A 139 7.01 -19.58 -8.79
C GLU A 139 6.86 -21.07 -8.41
N GLY A 140 6.15 -21.85 -9.23
CA GLY A 140 5.83 -23.26 -8.95
C GLY A 140 4.74 -23.49 -7.90
N HIS A 141 4.08 -22.43 -7.41
CA HIS A 141 2.94 -22.53 -6.51
C HIS A 141 1.67 -23.00 -7.21
N ASP A 142 0.79 -23.65 -6.44
CA ASP A 142 -0.49 -24.11 -6.92
C ASP A 142 -1.53 -22.98 -6.97
N PHE A 143 -2.67 -23.27 -7.60
CA PHE A 143 -3.77 -22.32 -7.72
C PHE A 143 -4.30 -21.87 -6.34
N LEU A 144 -4.27 -22.75 -5.33
CA LEU A 144 -4.78 -22.44 -4.00
C LEU A 144 -3.93 -21.38 -3.29
N TRP A 145 -2.60 -21.47 -3.43
CA TRP A 145 -1.68 -20.46 -2.91
C TRP A 145 -1.91 -19.09 -3.57
N VAL A 146 -2.10 -19.06 -4.90
CA VAL A 146 -2.38 -17.84 -5.66
C VAL A 146 -3.68 -17.18 -5.15
N VAL A 147 -4.74 -17.96 -4.97
CA VAL A 147 -5.99 -17.49 -4.38
C VAL A 147 -5.75 -16.98 -2.95
N GLY A 148 -4.92 -17.67 -2.17
CA GLY A 148 -4.56 -17.28 -0.81
C GLY A 148 -3.90 -15.90 -0.70
N ILE A 149 -3.13 -15.47 -1.69
CA ILE A 149 -2.50 -14.15 -1.74
C ILE A 149 -3.44 -13.08 -2.28
N ILE A 150 -4.25 -13.41 -3.28
CA ILE A 150 -5.17 -12.45 -3.91
C ILE A 150 -6.36 -12.14 -3.00
N LEU A 151 -6.86 -13.12 -2.25
CA LEU A 151 -8.12 -13.02 -1.52
C LEU A 151 -8.11 -11.92 -0.43
N PRO A 152 -7.07 -11.78 0.43
CA PRO A 152 -7.03 -10.71 1.43
C PRO A 152 -7.10 -9.31 0.81
N THR A 153 -6.29 -9.05 -0.22
CA THR A 153 -6.27 -7.75 -0.93
C THR A 153 -7.59 -7.49 -1.65
N PHE A 154 -8.20 -8.54 -2.22
CA PHE A 154 -9.52 -8.46 -2.84
C PHE A 154 -10.61 -8.07 -1.83
N LEU A 155 -10.64 -8.72 -0.66
CA LEU A 155 -11.61 -8.45 0.40
C LEU A 155 -11.41 -7.05 1.02
N LEU A 156 -10.15 -6.62 1.17
CA LEU A 156 -9.82 -5.27 1.61
C LEU A 156 -10.40 -4.23 0.64
N LEU A 157 -10.16 -4.40 -0.65
CA LEU A 157 -10.64 -3.50 -1.71
C LEU A 157 -12.17 -3.44 -1.80
N LEU A 158 -12.88 -4.52 -1.46
CA LEU A 158 -14.34 -4.50 -1.35
C LEU A 158 -14.83 -3.79 -0.09
N SER A 159 -14.04 -3.76 0.97
CA SER A 159 -14.39 -3.14 2.24
C SER A 159 -14.04 -1.65 2.30
N GLU A 160 -13.13 -1.22 1.43
CA GLU A 160 -12.54 0.12 1.46
C GLU A 160 -13.51 1.20 0.93
N SER A 161 -13.97 2.05 1.85
CA SER A 161 -15.04 3.01 1.60
C SER A 161 -14.64 4.21 0.73
N SER A 162 -13.35 4.56 0.68
CA SER A 162 -12.89 5.74 -0.07
C SER A 162 -13.00 5.51 -1.58
N VAL A 163 -12.80 4.27 -2.05
CA VAL A 163 -12.99 3.89 -3.46
C VAL A 163 -14.43 4.12 -3.90
N TYR A 164 -15.41 3.76 -3.07
CA TYR A 164 -16.82 4.00 -3.39
C TYR A 164 -17.20 5.48 -3.38
N GLN A 165 -16.65 6.26 -2.44
CA GLN A 165 -16.85 7.71 -2.39
C GLN A 165 -16.26 8.40 -3.63
N LYS A 166 -15.05 8.01 -4.04
CA LYS A 166 -14.37 8.53 -5.24
C LYS A 166 -15.12 8.20 -6.54
N PHE A 167 -15.82 7.07 -6.63
CA PHE A 167 -16.67 6.78 -7.79
C PHE A 167 -18.02 7.50 -7.75
N SER A 168 -18.52 7.81 -6.56
CA SER A 168 -19.78 8.53 -6.41
C SER A 168 -19.69 10.01 -6.78
N SER A 169 -18.50 10.62 -6.63
CA SER A 169 -18.23 12.01 -7.04
C SER A 169 -18.11 12.18 -8.56
N ALA A 170 -18.11 11.10 -9.34
CA ALA A 170 -18.14 11.17 -10.79
C ALA A 170 -19.44 11.80 -11.29
N LYS A 171 -19.32 12.65 -12.33
CA LYS A 171 -20.44 13.40 -12.93
C LYS A 171 -21.55 12.46 -13.44
N ASP A 172 -21.17 11.33 -14.04
CA ASP A 172 -22.09 10.33 -14.58
C ASP A 172 -21.55 8.89 -14.43
N ALA A 173 -22.37 7.91 -14.80
CA ALA A 173 -22.00 6.50 -14.72
C ALA A 173 -20.86 6.12 -15.70
N LYS A 174 -20.72 6.84 -16.81
CA LYS A 174 -19.65 6.64 -17.80
C LYS A 174 -18.30 7.08 -17.22
N GLY A 175 -18.25 8.26 -16.60
CA GLY A 175 -17.09 8.79 -15.91
C GLY A 175 -16.66 7.91 -14.72
N ALA A 176 -17.61 7.39 -13.94
CA ALA A 176 -17.29 6.43 -12.87
C ALA A 176 -16.61 5.16 -13.42
N LYS A 177 -17.13 4.59 -14.51
CA LYS A 177 -16.55 3.42 -15.17
C LYS A 177 -15.17 3.69 -15.75
N GLN A 178 -14.97 4.84 -16.39
CA GLN A 178 -13.68 5.27 -16.91
C GLN A 178 -12.65 5.46 -15.79
N ALA A 179 -13.06 6.05 -14.66
CA ALA A 179 -12.19 6.20 -13.48
C ALA A 179 -11.76 4.84 -12.92
N VAL A 180 -12.67 3.88 -12.80
CA VAL A 180 -12.33 2.50 -12.37
C VAL A 180 -11.31 1.86 -13.32
N MET A 181 -11.50 2.03 -14.64
CA MET A 181 -10.61 1.45 -15.64
C MET A 181 -9.22 2.10 -15.63
N GLY A 182 -9.16 3.43 -15.49
CA GLY A 182 -7.90 4.15 -15.32
C GLY A 182 -7.15 3.72 -14.06
N MET A 183 -7.88 3.58 -12.94
CA MET A 183 -7.31 3.06 -11.70
C MET A 183 -6.81 1.62 -11.85
N PHE A 184 -7.57 0.75 -12.51
CA PHE A 184 -7.16 -0.62 -12.79
C PHE A 184 -5.86 -0.68 -13.62
N ALA A 185 -5.81 0.06 -14.73
CA ALA A 185 -4.62 0.12 -15.58
C ALA A 185 -3.40 0.66 -14.81
N GLY A 186 -3.57 1.74 -14.05
CA GLY A 186 -2.50 2.32 -13.23
C GLY A 186 -1.96 1.36 -12.18
N VAL A 187 -2.84 0.67 -11.44
CA VAL A 187 -2.43 -0.32 -10.43
C VAL A 187 -1.70 -1.49 -11.10
N VAL A 188 -2.22 -2.04 -12.20
CA VAL A 188 -1.57 -3.16 -12.90
C VAL A 188 -0.16 -2.77 -13.37
N VAL A 189 0.00 -1.59 -13.95
CA VAL A 189 1.30 -1.12 -14.43
C VAL A 189 2.28 -0.92 -13.28
N ILE A 190 1.85 -0.27 -12.19
CA ILE A 190 2.74 0.03 -11.06
C ILE A 190 3.11 -1.23 -10.29
N GLU A 191 2.16 -2.12 -10.00
CA GLU A 191 2.45 -3.41 -9.35
C GLU A 191 3.40 -4.26 -10.20
N PHE A 192 3.21 -4.28 -11.53
CA PHE A 192 4.13 -4.97 -12.43
C PHE A 192 5.55 -4.40 -12.34
N ILE A 193 5.69 -3.07 -12.36
CA ILE A 193 7.00 -2.42 -12.22
C ILE A 193 7.62 -2.71 -10.85
N MET A 194 6.84 -2.68 -9.77
CA MET A 194 7.31 -3.01 -8.42
C MET A 194 7.82 -4.45 -8.33
N CYS A 195 7.05 -5.41 -8.83
CA CYS A 195 7.48 -6.81 -8.90
C CYS A 195 8.74 -6.97 -9.74
N ALA A 196 8.82 -6.30 -10.90
CA ALA A 196 10.01 -6.32 -11.75
C ALA A 196 11.26 -5.76 -11.03
N ILE A 197 11.12 -4.64 -10.32
CA ILE A 197 12.21 -4.08 -9.50
C ILE A 197 12.62 -5.06 -8.40
N ALA A 198 11.68 -5.75 -7.76
CA ALA A 198 11.98 -6.74 -6.73
C ALA A 198 12.75 -7.95 -7.29
N VAL A 199 12.36 -8.46 -8.46
CA VAL A 199 13.07 -9.56 -9.16
C VAL A 199 14.46 -9.13 -9.61
N VAL A 200 14.61 -7.94 -10.18
CA VAL A 200 15.91 -7.36 -10.51
C VAL A 200 16.76 -7.15 -9.23
N GLY A 201 16.13 -6.70 -8.15
CA GLY A 201 16.75 -6.54 -6.84
C GLY A 201 17.28 -7.86 -6.29
N TYR A 202 16.54 -8.96 -6.46
CA TYR A 202 17.04 -10.29 -6.13
C TYR A 202 18.33 -10.61 -6.90
N ALA A 203 18.39 -10.35 -8.21
CA ALA A 203 19.61 -10.58 -9.00
C ALA A 203 20.79 -9.72 -8.49
N ILE A 204 20.55 -8.43 -8.25
CA ILE A 204 21.54 -7.46 -7.73
C ILE A 204 22.14 -7.92 -6.39
N TYR A 205 21.30 -8.41 -5.49
CA TYR A 205 21.69 -8.78 -4.13
C TYR A 205 21.90 -10.26 -3.93
N SER A 206 21.94 -11.03 -5.01
CA SER A 206 21.96 -12.49 -4.92
C SER A 206 23.21 -13.06 -4.25
N ASP A 207 24.32 -12.30 -4.25
CA ASP A 207 25.58 -12.65 -3.57
C ASP A 207 25.77 -11.90 -2.25
N ASP A 208 24.81 -11.06 -1.85
CA ASP A 208 24.91 -10.26 -0.64
C ASP A 208 24.43 -11.05 0.58
N PRO A 209 25.32 -11.38 1.54
CA PRO A 209 24.97 -12.19 2.70
C PRO A 209 23.94 -11.51 3.62
N ARG A 210 23.67 -10.21 3.50
CA ARG A 210 22.60 -9.53 4.26
C ARG A 210 21.23 -10.10 3.88
N PHE A 211 21.04 -10.44 2.61
CA PHE A 211 19.76 -10.88 2.05
C PHE A 211 19.50 -12.38 2.24
N PHE A 212 20.45 -13.13 2.77
CA PHE A 212 20.33 -14.56 3.01
C PHE A 212 20.65 -14.91 4.47
N LEU A 213 19.92 -15.86 5.03
CA LEU A 213 20.22 -16.45 6.33
C LEU A 213 21.34 -17.48 6.18
N ALA A 214 21.89 -17.94 7.30
CA ALA A 214 22.98 -18.92 7.31
C ALA A 214 22.60 -20.28 6.68
N ASP A 215 21.29 -20.58 6.59
CA ASP A 215 20.75 -21.76 5.92
C ASP A 215 20.51 -21.54 4.41
N GLY A 216 20.88 -20.37 3.87
CA GLY A 216 20.68 -20.00 2.46
C GLY A 216 19.26 -19.52 2.13
N SER A 217 18.34 -19.48 3.09
CA SER A 217 16.99 -18.95 2.87
C SER A 217 16.99 -17.42 2.83
N ILE A 218 16.01 -16.82 2.16
CA ILE A 218 15.91 -15.36 2.04
C ILE A 218 15.62 -14.73 3.41
N ASN A 219 16.44 -13.76 3.79
CA ASN A 219 16.18 -12.90 4.93
C ASN A 219 14.98 -11.99 4.61
N ARG A 220 13.80 -12.37 5.10
CA ARG A 220 12.54 -11.65 4.86
C ARG A 220 12.59 -10.17 5.27
N ALA A 221 13.33 -9.84 6.32
CA ALA A 221 13.45 -8.46 6.76
C ALA A 221 14.16 -7.59 5.72
N MET A 222 15.21 -8.11 5.09
CA MET A 222 15.95 -7.42 4.02
C MET A 222 15.21 -7.48 2.68
N ALA A 223 14.52 -8.58 2.38
CA ALA A 223 13.69 -8.68 1.18
C ALA A 223 12.57 -7.62 1.15
N GLU A 224 11.95 -7.34 2.30
CA GLU A 224 10.97 -6.25 2.44
C GLU A 224 11.57 -4.85 2.18
N GLU A 225 12.90 -4.70 2.21
CA GLU A 225 13.63 -3.44 1.96
C GLU A 225 14.20 -3.33 0.54
N VAL A 226 14.05 -4.37 -0.29
CA VAL A 226 14.80 -4.50 -1.56
C VAL A 226 14.64 -3.29 -2.48
N ILE A 227 13.43 -2.76 -2.65
CA ILE A 227 13.15 -1.62 -3.52
C ILE A 227 13.85 -0.35 -3.00
N LEU A 228 13.77 -0.11 -1.69
CA LEU A 228 14.42 1.03 -1.05
C LEU A 228 15.95 0.90 -1.12
N ARG A 229 16.49 -0.31 -0.93
CA ARG A 229 17.93 -0.56 -1.03
C ARG A 229 18.45 -0.39 -2.45
N VAL A 230 17.75 -0.87 -3.47
CA VAL A 230 18.07 -0.58 -4.87
C VAL A 230 18.10 0.94 -5.09
N GLY A 231 17.10 1.66 -4.58
CA GLY A 231 17.05 3.12 -4.64
C GLY A 231 18.23 3.83 -3.99
N TYR A 232 18.68 3.33 -2.84
CA TYR A 232 19.73 3.95 -2.04
C TYR A 232 21.14 3.61 -2.55
N GLU A 233 21.38 2.33 -2.83
CA GLU A 233 22.72 1.78 -3.06
C GLU A 233 23.09 1.72 -4.54
N LYS A 234 22.11 1.71 -5.47
CA LYS A 234 22.36 1.43 -6.90
C LYS A 234 21.92 2.54 -7.84
N MET A 235 21.20 3.54 -7.36
CA MET A 235 20.68 4.63 -8.21
C MET A 235 21.55 5.89 -8.12
N PRO A 236 21.58 6.71 -9.18
CA PRO A 236 22.07 8.08 -9.09
C PRO A 236 21.29 8.86 -8.02
N ALA A 237 21.96 9.77 -7.32
CA ALA A 237 21.39 10.51 -6.19
C ALA A 237 20.01 11.13 -6.48
N ILE A 238 19.79 11.67 -7.69
CA ILE A 238 18.51 12.28 -8.08
C ILE A 238 17.39 11.23 -8.15
N VAL A 239 17.64 10.09 -8.80
CA VAL A 239 16.64 9.01 -8.98
C VAL A 239 16.38 8.31 -7.66
N GLY A 240 17.43 8.02 -6.89
CA GLY A 240 17.31 7.46 -5.55
C GLY A 240 16.51 8.37 -4.62
N SER A 241 16.81 9.68 -4.62
CA SER A 241 16.07 10.67 -3.82
C SER A 241 14.59 10.74 -4.20
N LEU A 242 14.26 10.63 -5.49
CA LEU A 242 12.88 10.62 -5.97
C LEU A 242 12.12 9.37 -5.50
N LEU A 243 12.76 8.20 -5.54
CA LEU A 243 12.18 6.96 -5.00
C LEU A 243 11.96 7.05 -3.49
N PHE A 244 12.92 7.62 -2.76
CA PHE A 244 12.80 7.83 -1.33
C PHE A 244 11.68 8.82 -0.98
N ALA A 245 11.56 9.92 -1.73
CA ALA A 245 10.45 10.86 -1.58
C ALA A 245 9.09 10.18 -1.83
N GLY A 246 9.01 9.35 -2.88
CA GLY A 246 7.82 8.54 -3.16
C GLY A 246 7.50 7.54 -2.05
N GLY A 247 8.51 6.86 -1.50
CA GLY A 247 8.35 5.94 -0.37
C GLY A 247 7.78 6.61 0.87
N VAL A 248 8.34 7.76 1.28
CA VAL A 248 7.83 8.57 2.41
C VAL A 248 6.41 9.02 2.15
N ALA A 249 6.14 9.49 0.93
CA ALA A 249 4.81 9.94 0.52
C ALA A 249 3.75 8.83 0.66
N ILE A 250 4.03 7.60 0.22
CA ILE A 250 3.12 6.44 0.40
C ILE A 250 2.93 6.13 1.88
N ILE A 251 4.03 6.08 2.64
CA ILE A 251 4.01 5.72 4.06
C ILE A 251 3.12 6.68 4.85
N ILE A 252 3.28 7.99 4.62
CA ILE A 252 2.50 9.02 5.29
C ILE A 252 1.04 9.03 4.79
N SER A 253 0.80 9.02 3.47
CA SER A 253 -0.56 9.07 2.92
C SER A 253 -1.40 7.87 3.36
N THR A 254 -0.82 6.67 3.31
CA THR A 254 -1.49 5.42 3.69
C THR A 254 -1.75 5.40 5.20
N GLY A 255 -0.75 5.74 6.01
CA GLY A 255 -0.87 5.78 7.46
C GLY A 255 -1.95 6.78 7.91
N ASN A 256 -1.94 7.99 7.35
CA ASN A 256 -2.93 9.02 7.62
C ASN A 256 -4.36 8.55 7.26
N THR A 257 -4.54 7.99 6.06
CA THR A 257 -5.86 7.53 5.59
C THR A 257 -6.44 6.47 6.53
N PHE A 258 -5.66 5.45 6.88
CA PHE A 258 -6.18 4.35 7.71
C PHE A 258 -6.40 4.75 9.17
N LEU A 259 -5.57 5.64 9.74
CA LEU A 259 -5.81 6.21 11.06
C LEU A 259 -7.06 7.08 11.10
N MET A 260 -7.27 7.91 10.08
CA MET A 260 -8.42 8.81 10.00
C MET A 260 -9.74 8.07 9.81
N VAL A 261 -9.78 7.04 8.97
CA VAL A 261 -10.99 6.22 8.81
C VAL A 261 -11.27 5.43 10.10
N THR A 262 -10.22 4.94 10.77
CA THR A 262 -10.35 4.25 12.05
C THR A 262 -10.93 5.18 13.13
N SER A 263 -10.39 6.40 13.28
CA SER A 263 -10.89 7.37 14.26
C SER A 263 -12.33 7.80 13.97
N THR A 264 -12.68 7.97 12.69
CA THR A 264 -14.05 8.30 12.26
C THR A 264 -15.03 7.17 12.60
N ASN A 265 -14.65 5.92 12.32
CA ASN A 265 -15.48 4.76 12.62
C ASN A 265 -15.67 4.59 14.13
N VAL A 266 -14.61 4.80 14.94
CA VAL A 266 -14.71 4.78 16.41
C VAL A 266 -15.66 5.88 16.89
N ALA A 267 -15.48 7.12 16.44
CA ALA A 267 -16.29 8.26 16.89
C ALA A 267 -17.78 8.09 16.53
N ARG A 268 -18.08 7.70 15.28
CA ARG A 268 -19.46 7.64 14.79
C ARG A 268 -20.16 6.31 15.09
N ASP A 269 -19.51 5.20 14.78
CA ASP A 269 -20.17 3.89 14.85
C ASP A 269 -20.13 3.28 16.27
N ILE A 270 -19.21 3.73 17.12
CA ILE A 270 -19.12 3.31 18.53
C ILE A 270 -19.61 4.42 19.46
N PHE A 271 -18.90 5.55 19.52
CA PHE A 271 -19.21 6.59 20.52
C PHE A 271 -20.57 7.23 20.30
N GLN A 272 -20.87 7.77 19.12
CA GLN A 272 -22.16 8.40 18.85
C GLN A 272 -23.32 7.39 18.90
N THR A 273 -23.08 6.15 18.47
CA THR A 273 -24.12 5.12 18.41
C THR A 273 -24.47 4.55 19.80
N PHE A 274 -23.51 4.40 20.72
CA PHE A 274 -23.71 3.71 22.00
C PHE A 274 -23.57 4.60 23.23
N ILE A 275 -22.72 5.63 23.18
CA ILE A 275 -22.35 6.44 24.35
C ILE A 275 -23.02 7.82 24.30
N TYR A 276 -22.91 8.54 23.19
CA TYR A 276 -23.40 9.91 23.03
C TYR A 276 -24.37 10.04 21.85
N LYS A 277 -25.61 9.59 22.05
CA LYS A 277 -26.65 9.54 21.00
C LYS A 277 -27.00 10.91 20.40
N ASP A 278 -26.81 11.99 21.16
CA ASP A 278 -27.09 13.37 20.77
C ASP A 278 -25.82 14.19 20.49
N ALA A 279 -24.66 13.54 20.29
CA ALA A 279 -23.43 14.27 19.97
C ALA A 279 -23.57 15.06 18.67
N THR A 280 -23.31 16.37 18.76
CA THR A 280 -23.20 17.24 17.58
C THR A 280 -21.84 17.03 16.90
N SER A 281 -21.67 17.59 15.71
CA SER A 281 -20.46 17.42 14.88
C SER A 281 -19.16 18.01 15.45
N ARG A 282 -19.17 18.47 16.71
CA ARG A 282 -18.06 19.14 17.40
C ARG A 282 -17.65 18.37 18.65
#